data_AF-A0A836YW36-F1
#
_entry.id   AF-A0A836YW36-F1
#
_cell.length_a   1.000
_cell.length_b   1.000
_cell.length_c   1.000
_cell.angle_alpha   90.00
_cell.angle_beta   90.00
_cell.angle_gamma   90.00
#
_symmetry.space_group_name_H-M   'P 1'
#
loop_
_entity.id
_entity.type
_entity.pdbx_description
1 polymer ?
#
loop_
_entity_poly.entity_id
_entity_poly.type
_entity_poly.pdbx_seq_one_letter_code
_entity_poly.pdbx_strand_id
1 'polypeptide(L)'
;MDCYITFFYGVIIMKKIFKFILFLVVVFGIAGVSYQVYSNVRHKTKITNVNKNKKVSIVALGDSLTQGVGDPKKAGGYVSRTKQVLNKKGYKHVTTVNYGIAGQRSDQIDKRVQNNVKGLSSSLKKANIIVLTVGGNDLLQSLQSNALVDGKAKFNSRMKQASITYQAKVNRLMNDIRKENKKAPIYVFGIYNPIYVYFANVDVINQYVKKYNQITSGVVLRNKKAHFVDITPLSYGQYKSKAQKEKLVESSDEVTFNPLDILKLDDTKGELNNYISPDDHFHPNDKGYNYMTGRLVSQLFRFNDWN
;
A
#
# COMPACT_ATOMS: atom_id res chain seq x y z
N MET A 1 43.31 60.31 0.23
CA MET A 1 42.82 59.09 -0.44
C MET A 1 42.28 58.05 0.56
N ASP A 2 42.49 58.27 1.86
CA ASP A 2 42.24 57.28 2.93
C ASP A 2 40.80 57.23 3.49
N CYS A 3 39.97 58.25 3.22
CA CYS A 3 38.57 58.29 3.69
C CYS A 3 37.63 57.43 2.82
N TYR A 4 37.98 57.18 1.55
CA TYR A 4 37.19 56.35 0.64
C TYR A 4 37.39 54.85 0.87
N ILE A 5 38.60 54.44 1.28
CA ILE A 5 38.96 53.03 1.50
C ILE A 5 38.29 52.49 2.78
N THR A 6 38.21 53.30 3.85
CA THR A 6 37.52 52.95 5.10
C THR A 6 36.01 52.80 4.91
N PHE A 7 35.37 53.65 4.09
CA PHE A 7 33.95 53.54 3.76
C PHE A 7 33.63 52.24 3.00
N PHE A 8 34.43 51.90 1.98
CA PHE A 8 34.25 50.65 1.21
C PHE A 8 34.47 49.39 2.06
N TYR A 9 35.48 49.38 2.93
CA TYR A 9 35.71 48.29 3.87
C TYR A 9 34.55 48.11 4.86
N GLY A 10 33.99 49.23 5.37
CA GLY A 10 32.81 49.21 6.24
C GLY A 10 31.59 48.59 5.57
N VAL A 11 31.32 48.94 4.31
CA VAL A 11 30.19 48.37 3.53
C VAL A 11 30.38 46.87 3.25
N ILE A 12 31.60 46.41 2.99
CA ILE A 12 31.91 44.99 2.77
C ILE A 12 31.71 44.18 4.06
N ILE A 13 32.19 44.70 5.20
CA ILE A 13 32.04 44.07 6.51
C ILE A 13 30.54 44.00 6.89
N MET A 14 29.79 45.09 6.68
CA MET A 14 28.36 45.14 6.97
C MET A 14 27.55 44.16 6.11
N LYS A 15 27.90 43.99 4.82
CA LYS A 15 27.29 42.96 3.96
C LYS A 15 27.62 41.53 4.41
N LYS A 16 28.81 41.27 4.95
CA LYS A 16 29.17 39.96 5.50
C LYS A 16 28.41 39.66 6.79
N ILE A 17 28.28 40.64 7.68
CA ILE A 17 27.49 40.52 8.92
C ILE A 17 26.02 40.27 8.59
N PHE A 18 25.45 41.00 7.62
CA PHE A 18 24.07 40.79 7.19
C PHE A 18 23.83 39.38 6.63
N LYS A 19 24.74 38.87 5.80
CA LYS A 19 24.67 37.48 5.29
C LYS A 19 24.79 36.43 6.41
N PHE A 20 25.63 36.69 7.41
CA PHE A 20 25.79 35.80 8.56
C PHE A 20 24.53 35.77 9.44
N ILE A 21 23.91 36.93 9.69
CA ILE A 21 22.63 37.01 10.40
C ILE A 21 21.53 36.26 9.64
N LEU A 22 21.45 36.46 8.32
CA LEU A 22 20.48 35.75 7.47
C LEU A 22 20.67 34.22 7.53
N PHE A 23 21.92 33.75 7.51
CA PHE A 23 22.24 32.34 7.67
C PHE A 23 21.78 31.78 9.03
N LEU A 24 22.03 32.51 10.13
CA LEU A 24 21.56 32.11 11.45
C LEU A 24 20.03 32.05 11.53
N VAL A 25 19.32 33.02 10.94
CA VAL A 25 17.85 33.01 10.90
C VAL A 25 17.32 31.77 10.15
N VAL A 26 17.97 31.37 9.04
CA VAL A 26 17.59 30.15 8.31
C VAL A 26 17.87 28.89 9.14
N VAL A 27 19.04 28.80 9.78
CA VAL A 27 19.40 27.65 10.63
C VAL A 27 18.46 27.52 11.83
N PHE A 28 18.20 28.60 12.55
CA PHE A 28 17.27 28.60 13.68
C PHE A 28 15.81 28.41 13.25
N GLY A 29 15.43 28.90 12.06
CA GLY A 29 14.12 28.63 11.46
C GLY A 29 13.93 27.14 11.14
N ILE A 30 14.91 26.50 10.52
CA ILE A 30 14.89 25.06 10.23
C ILE A 30 14.90 24.24 11.53
N ALA A 31 15.71 24.62 12.51
CA ALA A 31 15.75 23.96 13.82
C ALA A 31 14.42 24.12 14.58
N GLY A 32 13.79 25.30 14.53
CA GLY A 32 12.48 25.56 15.12
C GLY A 32 11.36 24.75 14.48
N VAL A 33 11.32 24.68 13.14
CA VAL A 33 10.37 23.82 12.42
C VAL A 33 10.62 22.34 12.73
N SER A 34 11.88 21.91 12.77
CA SER A 34 12.26 20.55 13.11
C SER A 34 11.87 20.19 14.55
N TYR A 35 12.05 21.11 15.50
CA TYR A 35 11.62 20.95 16.89
C TYR A 35 10.10 20.91 17.02
N GLN A 36 9.36 21.75 16.28
CA GLN A 36 7.90 21.74 16.25
C GLN A 36 7.35 20.43 15.65
N VAL A 37 7.97 19.93 14.57
CA VAL A 37 7.62 18.64 13.97
C VAL A 37 7.96 17.50 14.93
N TYR A 38 9.14 17.53 15.56
CA TYR A 38 9.57 16.54 16.53
C TYR A 38 8.68 16.51 17.79
N SER A 39 8.29 17.67 18.33
CA SER A 39 7.41 17.78 19.48
C SER A 39 5.99 17.33 19.16
N ASN A 40 5.48 17.64 17.96
CA ASN A 40 4.20 17.13 17.46
C ASN A 40 4.19 15.62 17.24
N VAL A 41 5.34 15.02 16.90
CA VAL A 41 5.51 13.55 16.84
C VAL A 41 5.58 12.95 18.25
N ARG A 42 6.17 13.64 19.22
CA ARG A 42 6.28 13.20 20.62
C ARG A 42 4.97 13.35 21.41
N HIS A 43 4.06 14.23 20.99
CA HIS A 43 2.72 14.41 21.56
C HIS A 43 1.66 13.40 21.05
N LYS A 44 1.98 12.10 21.10
CA LYS A 44 1.01 11.01 21.30
C LYS A 44 1.78 9.88 21.99
N THR A 45 1.51 9.52 23.22
CA THR A 45 0.28 8.85 23.64
C THR A 45 -0.06 9.19 25.09
N LYS A 46 -1.20 9.86 25.31
CA LYS A 46 -1.98 9.58 26.53
C LYS A 46 -2.29 8.09 26.43
N ILE A 47 -1.81 7.29 27.39
CA ILE A 47 -2.23 5.89 27.52
C ILE A 47 -3.71 5.94 27.85
N THR A 48 -4.56 5.94 26.82
CA THR A 48 -5.97 5.66 27.01
C THR A 48 -6.02 4.19 27.40
N ASN A 49 -6.57 3.89 28.58
CA ASN A 49 -6.90 2.53 28.96
C ASN A 49 -7.81 1.94 27.86
N VAL A 50 -7.23 1.15 26.95
CA VAL A 50 -7.98 0.56 25.85
C VAL A 50 -8.89 -0.50 26.46
N ASN A 51 -10.20 -0.30 26.36
CA ASN A 51 -11.17 -1.26 26.85
C ASN A 51 -11.15 -2.52 25.95
N LYS A 52 -10.35 -3.50 26.36
CA LYS A 52 -10.21 -4.80 25.67
C LYS A 52 -11.48 -5.67 25.71
N ASN A 53 -12.49 -5.28 26.49
CA ASN A 53 -13.81 -5.91 26.51
C ASN A 53 -14.79 -5.26 25.50
N LYS A 54 -14.40 -4.22 24.77
CA LYS A 54 -15.23 -3.65 23.70
C LYS A 54 -15.37 -4.64 22.53
N LYS A 55 -16.55 -4.69 21.91
CA LYS A 55 -16.77 -5.42 20.65
C LYS A 55 -16.01 -4.73 19.51
N VAL A 56 -15.27 -5.51 18.72
CA VAL A 56 -14.47 -5.04 17.59
C VAL A 56 -14.91 -5.79 16.34
N SER A 57 -15.68 -5.13 15.48
CA SER A 57 -16.13 -5.66 14.20
C SER A 57 -15.21 -5.21 13.06
N ILE A 58 -14.60 -6.17 12.38
CA ILE A 58 -13.74 -5.98 11.22
C ILE A 58 -14.49 -6.44 9.96
N VAL A 59 -14.66 -5.53 9.00
CA VAL A 59 -15.20 -5.85 7.68
C VAL A 59 -14.06 -5.80 6.67
N ALA A 60 -13.72 -6.95 6.11
CA ALA A 60 -12.75 -7.06 5.04
C ALA A 60 -13.47 -7.14 3.70
N LEU A 61 -13.14 -6.27 2.76
CA LEU A 61 -13.73 -6.17 1.42
C LEU A 61 -12.60 -6.24 0.39
N GLY A 62 -12.80 -6.96 -0.71
CA GLY A 62 -11.85 -6.88 -1.80
C GLY A 62 -11.88 -8.04 -2.77
N ASP A 63 -10.70 -8.36 -3.26
CA ASP A 63 -10.40 -9.38 -4.27
C ASP A 63 -9.94 -10.71 -3.65
N SER A 64 -9.12 -11.49 -4.37
CA SER A 64 -8.59 -12.79 -3.95
C SER A 64 -7.75 -12.74 -2.68
N LEU A 65 -7.03 -11.63 -2.45
CA LEU A 65 -6.24 -11.46 -1.23
C LEU A 65 -7.14 -11.41 0.00
N THR A 66 -8.29 -10.76 -0.11
CA THR A 66 -9.29 -10.73 0.96
C THR A 66 -10.01 -12.07 1.07
N GLN A 67 -10.31 -12.74 -0.06
CA GLN A 67 -10.92 -14.08 -0.03
C GLN A 67 -10.01 -15.10 0.68
N GLY A 68 -8.69 -14.97 0.54
CA GLY A 68 -7.73 -15.90 1.11
C GLY A 68 -7.25 -16.98 0.13
N VAL A 69 -7.20 -16.69 -1.18
CA VAL A 69 -6.66 -17.62 -2.19
C VAL A 69 -5.17 -17.87 -1.92
N GLY A 70 -4.68 -19.10 -2.11
CA GLY A 70 -3.31 -19.49 -1.78
C GLY A 70 -3.07 -19.77 -0.28
N ASP A 71 -4.05 -19.54 0.59
CA ASP A 71 -3.96 -19.93 2.00
C ASP A 71 -4.08 -21.46 2.13
N PRO A 72 -3.01 -22.20 2.50
CA PRO A 72 -3.06 -23.65 2.58
C PRO A 72 -4.05 -24.14 3.65
N LYS A 73 -4.34 -23.31 4.65
CA LYS A 73 -5.32 -23.63 5.71
C LYS A 73 -6.76 -23.36 5.28
N LYS A 74 -6.98 -22.76 4.10
CA LYS A 74 -8.29 -22.29 3.60
C LYS A 74 -9.07 -21.51 4.67
N ALA A 75 -8.35 -20.78 5.53
CA ALA A 75 -8.89 -20.15 6.73
C ALA A 75 -9.29 -18.69 6.51
N GLY A 76 -9.30 -18.21 5.26
CA GLY A 76 -9.65 -16.83 4.91
C GLY A 76 -8.47 -15.83 5.00
N GLY A 77 -7.24 -16.30 4.78
CA GLY A 77 -6.09 -15.43 4.55
C GLY A 77 -5.77 -14.52 5.75
N TYR A 78 -5.49 -13.23 5.47
CA TYR A 78 -5.14 -12.27 6.52
C TYR A 78 -6.31 -11.98 7.48
N VAL A 79 -7.56 -12.22 7.07
CA VAL A 79 -8.76 -11.81 7.82
C VAL A 79 -8.87 -12.59 9.13
N SER A 80 -8.83 -13.92 9.06
CA SER A 80 -8.90 -14.77 10.26
C SER A 80 -7.65 -14.64 11.14
N ARG A 81 -6.47 -14.54 10.52
CA ARG A 81 -5.19 -14.31 11.22
C ARG A 81 -5.20 -13.00 12.00
N THR A 82 -5.80 -11.94 11.47
CA THR A 82 -5.94 -10.65 12.18
C THR A 82 -6.78 -10.81 13.45
N LYS A 83 -7.91 -11.52 13.39
CA LYS A 83 -8.71 -11.86 14.57
C LYS A 83 -7.89 -12.62 15.60
N GLN A 84 -7.15 -13.64 15.19
CA GLN A 84 -6.30 -14.42 16.09
C GLN A 84 -5.23 -13.55 16.78
N VAL A 85 -4.57 -12.66 16.04
CA VAL A 85 -3.55 -11.76 16.61
C VAL A 85 -4.17 -10.76 17.59
N LEU A 86 -5.35 -10.20 17.30
CA LEU A 86 -6.03 -9.30 18.23
C LEU A 86 -6.51 -10.02 19.49
N ASN A 87 -7.04 -11.25 19.37
CA ASN A 87 -7.39 -12.09 20.51
C ASN A 87 -6.18 -12.37 21.39
N LYS A 88 -5.02 -12.72 20.81
CA LYS A 88 -3.75 -12.90 21.54
C LYS A 88 -3.27 -11.63 22.24
N LYS A 89 -3.62 -10.44 21.74
CA LYS A 89 -3.36 -9.15 22.40
C LYS A 89 -4.38 -8.79 23.49
N GLY A 90 -5.37 -9.66 23.72
CA GLY A 90 -6.34 -9.57 24.80
C GLY A 90 -7.70 -8.97 24.41
N TYR A 91 -7.94 -8.62 23.14
CA TYR A 91 -9.26 -8.16 22.69
C TYR A 91 -10.22 -9.35 22.65
N LYS A 92 -11.21 -9.37 23.54
CA LYS A 92 -12.02 -10.59 23.77
C LYS A 92 -13.16 -10.79 22.78
N HIS A 93 -13.64 -9.71 22.16
CA HIS A 93 -14.86 -9.72 21.35
C HIS A 93 -14.59 -9.24 19.92
N VAL A 94 -13.63 -9.87 19.23
CA VAL A 94 -13.29 -9.57 17.84
C VAL A 94 -14.13 -10.43 16.89
N THR A 95 -14.88 -9.79 16.01
CA THR A 95 -15.64 -10.43 14.92
C THR A 95 -15.11 -9.96 13.57
N THR A 96 -15.10 -10.87 12.60
CA THR A 96 -14.64 -10.60 11.23
C THR A 96 -15.71 -11.02 10.24
N VAL A 97 -15.94 -10.23 9.20
CA VAL A 97 -16.73 -10.63 8.03
C VAL A 97 -15.87 -10.44 6.78
N ASN A 98 -15.84 -11.47 5.93
CA ASN A 98 -15.02 -11.51 4.72
C ASN A 98 -15.90 -11.36 3.48
N TYR A 99 -15.72 -10.27 2.75
CA TYR A 99 -16.37 -9.95 1.47
C TYR A 99 -15.37 -9.94 0.31
N GLY A 100 -14.35 -10.81 0.36
CA GLY A 100 -13.41 -11.06 -0.72
C GLY A 100 -14.01 -11.91 -1.82
N ILE A 101 -13.78 -11.53 -3.08
CA ILE A 101 -14.16 -12.33 -4.25
C ILE A 101 -13.01 -12.27 -5.26
N ALA A 102 -12.41 -13.41 -5.57
CA ALA A 102 -11.27 -13.54 -6.47
C ALA A 102 -11.54 -12.95 -7.86
N GLY A 103 -10.50 -12.40 -8.47
CA GLY A 103 -10.55 -11.79 -9.80
C GLY A 103 -11.25 -10.44 -9.89
N GLN A 104 -11.85 -9.92 -8.81
CA GLN A 104 -12.57 -8.65 -8.89
C GLN A 104 -11.67 -7.43 -8.99
N ARG A 105 -12.06 -6.52 -9.88
CA ARG A 105 -11.48 -5.19 -10.03
C ARG A 105 -12.20 -4.15 -9.16
N SER A 106 -11.63 -2.95 -9.09
CA SER A 106 -12.17 -1.81 -8.35
C SER A 106 -13.63 -1.48 -8.68
N ASP A 107 -14.02 -1.52 -9.96
CA ASP A 107 -15.39 -1.26 -10.41
C ASP A 107 -16.41 -2.32 -9.97
N GLN A 108 -16.02 -3.59 -9.94
CA GLN A 108 -16.86 -4.70 -9.48
C GLN A 108 -17.03 -4.69 -7.96
N ILE A 109 -15.96 -4.37 -7.22
CA ILE A 109 -16.04 -4.19 -5.77
C ILE A 109 -16.97 -3.02 -5.43
N ASP A 110 -16.85 -1.89 -6.14
CA ASP A 110 -17.69 -0.71 -5.95
C ASP A 110 -19.18 -1.00 -6.21
N LYS A 111 -19.50 -1.71 -7.29
CA LYS A 111 -20.87 -2.15 -7.57
C LYS A 111 -21.47 -2.99 -6.43
N ARG A 112 -20.67 -3.81 -5.75
CA ARG A 112 -21.16 -4.58 -4.59
C ARG A 112 -21.50 -3.71 -3.39
N VAL A 113 -20.72 -2.65 -3.17
CA VAL A 113 -20.99 -1.65 -2.12
C VAL A 113 -22.28 -0.90 -2.45
N GLN A 114 -22.44 -0.44 -3.68
CA GLN A 114 -23.64 0.30 -4.10
C GLN A 114 -24.92 -0.53 -4.03
N ASN A 115 -24.83 -1.81 -4.42
CA ASN A 115 -26.00 -2.70 -4.50
C ASN A 115 -26.22 -3.52 -3.21
N ASN A 116 -25.50 -3.24 -2.12
CA ASN A 116 -25.58 -3.96 -0.85
C ASN A 116 -25.53 -5.49 -0.99
N VAL A 117 -24.67 -5.99 -1.87
CA VAL A 117 -24.59 -7.42 -2.20
C VAL A 117 -24.25 -8.22 -0.94
N LYS A 118 -25.07 -9.23 -0.61
CA LYS A 118 -24.92 -10.07 0.60
C LYS A 118 -24.87 -9.25 1.90
N GLY A 119 -25.56 -8.11 1.97
CA GLY A 119 -25.60 -7.25 3.15
C GLY A 119 -24.29 -6.49 3.41
N LEU A 120 -23.42 -6.33 2.41
CA LEU A 120 -22.13 -5.65 2.53
C LEU A 120 -22.27 -4.24 3.12
N SER A 121 -23.17 -3.42 2.60
CA SER A 121 -23.40 -2.05 3.08
C SER A 121 -23.89 -2.05 4.54
N SER A 122 -24.76 -2.99 4.90
CA SER A 122 -25.19 -3.18 6.29
C SER A 122 -24.04 -3.55 7.24
N SER A 123 -23.10 -4.39 6.78
CA SER A 123 -21.89 -4.72 7.53
C SER A 123 -20.94 -3.53 7.64
N LEU A 124 -20.71 -2.80 6.54
CA LEU A 124 -19.87 -1.59 6.52
C LEU A 124 -20.38 -0.54 7.53
N LYS A 125 -21.70 -0.28 7.59
CA LYS A 125 -22.30 0.65 8.56
C LYS A 125 -21.97 0.34 10.01
N LYS A 126 -21.82 -0.95 10.36
CA LYS A 126 -21.57 -1.44 11.72
C LYS A 126 -20.09 -1.69 12.02
N ALA A 127 -19.22 -1.55 11.02
CA ALA A 127 -17.80 -1.86 11.16
C ALA A 127 -17.10 -0.89 12.15
N ASN A 128 -16.18 -1.42 12.96
CA ASN A 128 -15.20 -0.63 13.70
C ASN A 128 -13.91 -0.47 12.90
N ILE A 129 -13.57 -1.45 12.06
CA ILE A 129 -12.41 -1.44 11.17
C ILE A 129 -12.89 -1.91 9.80
N ILE A 130 -12.52 -1.19 8.74
CA ILE A 130 -12.72 -1.60 7.36
C ILE A 130 -11.34 -1.90 6.75
N VAL A 131 -11.19 -3.03 6.09
CA VAL A 131 -9.96 -3.41 5.38
C VAL A 131 -10.29 -3.64 3.91
N LEU A 132 -9.48 -3.09 3.01
CA LEU A 132 -9.68 -3.15 1.57
C LEU A 132 -8.46 -3.73 0.85
N THR A 133 -8.66 -4.70 -0.05
CA THR A 133 -7.70 -5.07 -1.09
C THR A 133 -8.28 -4.72 -2.46
N VAL A 134 -7.53 -4.03 -3.31
CA VAL A 134 -7.98 -3.59 -4.65
C VAL A 134 -6.79 -3.21 -5.53
N GLY A 135 -6.94 -3.36 -6.86
CA GLY A 135 -6.04 -2.79 -7.86
C GLY A 135 -5.19 -3.79 -8.62
N GLY A 136 -4.95 -4.99 -8.08
CA GLY A 136 -4.14 -6.00 -8.75
C GLY A 136 -4.79 -6.44 -10.07
N ASN A 137 -6.08 -6.73 -10.02
CA ASN A 137 -6.86 -7.12 -11.19
C ASN A 137 -7.09 -5.95 -12.19
N ASP A 138 -7.13 -4.70 -11.70
CA ASP A 138 -7.18 -3.52 -12.57
C ASP A 138 -5.89 -3.37 -13.39
N LEU A 139 -4.74 -3.54 -12.73
CA LEU A 139 -3.44 -3.53 -13.39
C LEU A 139 -3.30 -4.71 -14.36
N LEU A 140 -3.64 -5.92 -13.92
CA LEU A 140 -3.55 -7.12 -14.75
C LEU A 140 -4.39 -6.97 -16.02
N GLN A 141 -5.64 -6.52 -15.91
CA GLN A 141 -6.49 -6.25 -17.07
C GLN A 141 -5.87 -5.22 -18.01
N SER A 142 -5.29 -4.15 -17.45
CA SER A 142 -4.67 -3.09 -18.24
C SER A 142 -3.45 -3.61 -19.00
N LEU A 143 -2.61 -4.44 -18.37
CA LEU A 143 -1.46 -5.04 -19.02
C LEU A 143 -1.90 -6.02 -20.13
N GLN A 144 -2.86 -6.90 -19.86
CA GLN A 144 -3.38 -7.86 -20.84
C GLN A 144 -4.04 -7.19 -22.04
N SER A 145 -4.85 -6.16 -21.80
CA SER A 145 -5.53 -5.40 -22.85
C SER A 145 -4.57 -4.60 -23.74
N ASN A 146 -3.32 -4.43 -23.30
CA ASN A 146 -2.28 -3.71 -24.01
C ASN A 146 -1.09 -4.59 -24.42
N ALA A 147 -1.18 -5.91 -24.25
CA ALA A 147 -0.09 -6.84 -24.51
C ALA A 147 0.36 -6.86 -25.98
N LEU A 148 -0.57 -6.65 -26.91
CA LEU A 148 -0.34 -6.66 -28.36
C LEU A 148 -0.22 -5.25 -28.97
N VAL A 149 0.07 -4.23 -28.14
CA VAL A 149 0.17 -2.86 -28.62
C VAL A 149 1.54 -2.62 -29.22
N ASP A 150 1.58 -2.31 -30.52
CA ASP A 150 2.83 -1.97 -31.20
C ASP A 150 3.43 -0.66 -30.69
N GLY A 151 4.71 -0.74 -30.33
CA GLY A 151 5.53 0.41 -29.98
C GLY A 151 5.42 0.88 -28.52
N LYS A 152 6.59 1.08 -27.90
CA LYS A 152 6.73 1.51 -26.49
C LYS A 152 5.97 2.80 -26.18
N ALA A 153 5.95 3.77 -27.09
CA ALA A 153 5.27 5.05 -26.89
C ALA A 153 3.74 4.87 -26.78
N LYS A 154 3.15 4.04 -27.65
CA LYS A 154 1.70 3.77 -27.67
C LYS A 154 1.28 2.95 -26.45
N PHE A 155 2.06 1.94 -26.09
CA PHE A 155 1.88 1.17 -24.85
C PHE A 155 1.89 2.09 -23.62
N ASN A 156 2.92 2.92 -23.48
CA ASN A 156 3.05 3.86 -22.35
C ASN A 156 1.87 4.83 -22.27
N SER A 157 1.40 5.36 -23.41
CA SER A 157 0.25 6.26 -23.48
C SER A 157 -1.04 5.56 -23.01
N ARG A 158 -1.31 4.34 -23.49
CA ARG A 158 -2.49 3.57 -23.07
C ARG A 158 -2.45 3.18 -21.60
N MET A 159 -1.29 2.76 -21.10
CA MET A 159 -1.11 2.46 -19.68
C MET A 159 -1.24 3.70 -18.78
N LYS A 160 -0.81 4.88 -19.25
CA LYS A 160 -1.07 6.16 -18.57
C LYS A 160 -2.56 6.43 -18.48
N GLN A 161 -3.32 6.25 -19.56
CA GLN A 161 -4.76 6.41 -19.57
C GLN A 161 -5.45 5.40 -18.62
N ALA A 162 -5.04 4.14 -18.65
CA ALA A 162 -5.55 3.12 -17.73
C ALA A 162 -5.31 3.48 -16.26
N SER A 163 -4.13 4.05 -15.94
CA SER A 163 -3.81 4.54 -14.60
C SER A 163 -4.73 5.68 -14.15
N ILE A 164 -5.08 6.61 -15.05
CA ILE A 164 -6.05 7.70 -14.78
C ILE A 164 -7.44 7.11 -14.50
N THR A 165 -7.88 6.17 -15.32
CA THR A 165 -9.15 5.46 -15.11
C THR A 165 -9.18 4.71 -13.78
N TYR A 166 -8.11 4.00 -13.43
CA TYR A 166 -7.98 3.32 -12.14
C TYR A 166 -8.06 4.30 -10.97
N GLN A 167 -7.37 5.44 -11.04
CA GLN A 167 -7.45 6.49 -10.03
C GLN A 167 -8.89 6.96 -9.80
N ALA A 168 -9.66 7.18 -10.88
CA ALA A 168 -11.06 7.57 -10.77
C ALA A 168 -11.92 6.47 -10.11
N LYS A 169 -11.72 5.20 -10.50
CA LYS A 169 -12.45 4.05 -9.93
C LYS A 169 -12.17 3.86 -8.44
N VAL A 170 -10.90 3.87 -8.01
CA VAL A 170 -10.55 3.70 -6.59
C VAL A 170 -10.99 4.90 -5.75
N ASN A 171 -11.00 6.11 -6.31
CA ASN A 171 -11.55 7.29 -5.65
C ASN A 171 -13.07 7.16 -5.41
N ARG A 172 -13.83 6.70 -6.42
CA ARG A 172 -15.26 6.43 -6.28
C ARG A 172 -15.53 5.34 -5.23
N LEU A 173 -14.82 4.22 -5.31
CA LEU A 173 -14.93 3.12 -4.34
C LEU A 173 -14.69 3.60 -2.90
N MET A 174 -13.63 4.37 -2.66
CA MET A 174 -13.34 4.92 -1.32
C MET A 174 -14.44 5.88 -0.84
N ASN A 175 -14.98 6.71 -1.73
CA ASN A 175 -16.08 7.61 -1.41
C ASN A 175 -17.35 6.84 -1.04
N ASP A 176 -17.68 5.77 -1.78
CA ASP A 176 -18.88 4.99 -1.52
C ASP A 176 -18.76 4.15 -0.24
N ILE A 177 -17.59 3.56 0.05
CA ILE A 177 -17.32 2.97 1.38
C ILE A 177 -17.48 4.03 2.49
N ARG A 178 -16.99 5.25 2.28
CA ARG A 178 -17.07 6.33 3.27
C ARG A 178 -18.50 6.87 3.46
N LYS A 179 -19.36 6.81 2.43
CA LYS A 179 -20.80 7.09 2.55
C LYS A 179 -21.50 6.07 3.46
N GLU A 180 -21.16 4.79 3.34
CA GLU A 180 -21.71 3.75 4.20
C GLU A 180 -21.21 3.86 5.65
N ASN A 181 -19.95 4.29 5.87
CA ASN A 181 -19.41 4.49 7.21
C ASN A 181 -18.51 5.71 7.31
N LYS A 182 -19.04 6.79 7.91
CA LYS A 182 -18.33 8.07 8.10
C LYS A 182 -17.24 8.05 9.19
N LYS A 183 -17.18 6.99 10.02
CA LYS A 183 -16.42 6.99 11.29
C LYS A 183 -15.25 6.00 11.33
N ALA A 184 -15.45 4.77 10.86
CA ALA A 184 -14.47 3.69 10.99
C ALA A 184 -13.22 3.98 10.15
N PRO A 185 -12.00 3.71 10.66
CA PRO A 185 -10.82 3.77 9.83
C PRO A 185 -10.85 2.71 8.72
N ILE A 186 -10.33 3.09 7.55
CA ILE A 186 -10.19 2.23 6.37
C ILE A 186 -8.71 1.93 6.15
N TYR A 187 -8.33 0.66 6.17
CA TYR A 187 -6.97 0.20 5.90
C TYR A 187 -6.92 -0.41 4.50
N VAL A 188 -6.20 0.20 3.58
CA VAL A 188 -6.13 -0.25 2.18
C VAL A 188 -4.77 -0.86 1.91
N PHE A 189 -4.74 -2.15 1.58
CA PHE A 189 -3.51 -2.81 1.13
C PHE A 189 -3.07 -2.30 -0.23
N GLY A 190 -1.76 -2.13 -0.39
CA GLY A 190 -1.15 -2.03 -1.72
C GLY A 190 -1.19 -3.37 -2.46
N ILE A 191 -0.73 -3.34 -3.70
CA ILE A 191 -0.51 -4.51 -4.55
C ILE A 191 0.98 -4.85 -4.61
N TYR A 192 1.30 -6.04 -5.10
CA TYR A 192 2.66 -6.54 -5.28
C TYR A 192 2.80 -7.18 -6.66
N ASN A 193 4.03 -7.43 -7.12
CA ASN A 193 4.31 -8.19 -8.34
C ASN A 193 4.55 -9.66 -7.96
N PRO A 194 3.61 -10.59 -8.21
CA PRO A 194 3.78 -11.98 -7.83
C PRO A 194 4.90 -12.69 -8.61
N ILE A 195 5.19 -12.23 -9.83
CA ILE A 195 6.08 -12.93 -10.76
C ILE A 195 7.51 -12.36 -10.79
N TYR A 196 7.83 -11.40 -9.93
CA TYR A 196 9.13 -10.72 -9.94
C TYR A 196 10.31 -11.69 -9.84
N VAL A 197 10.21 -12.72 -8.99
CA VAL A 197 11.32 -13.66 -8.76
C VAL A 197 11.61 -14.56 -9.97
N TYR A 198 10.64 -14.70 -10.88
CA TYR A 198 10.78 -15.47 -12.12
C TYR A 198 11.39 -14.62 -13.24
N PHE A 199 11.10 -13.31 -13.24
CA PHE A 199 11.47 -12.39 -14.31
C PHE A 199 12.01 -11.08 -13.73
N ALA A 200 13.12 -11.14 -13.00
CA ALA A 200 13.60 -9.96 -12.25
C ALA A 200 14.09 -8.84 -13.17
N ASN A 201 14.53 -9.17 -14.38
CA ASN A 201 14.92 -8.22 -15.44
C ASN A 201 13.73 -7.52 -16.14
N VAL A 202 12.48 -7.90 -15.82
CA VAL A 202 11.27 -7.29 -16.39
C VAL A 202 10.76 -6.15 -15.51
N ASP A 203 11.31 -4.97 -15.71
CA ASP A 203 11.01 -3.80 -14.87
C ASP A 203 9.59 -3.24 -15.02
N VAL A 204 8.96 -3.41 -16.18
CA VAL A 204 7.70 -2.72 -16.53
C VAL A 204 6.58 -3.02 -15.53
N ILE A 205 6.48 -4.27 -15.05
CA ILE A 205 5.45 -4.67 -14.09
C ILE A 205 5.67 -3.98 -12.75
N ASN A 206 6.91 -3.99 -12.25
CA ASN A 206 7.26 -3.32 -10.99
C ASN A 206 7.03 -1.81 -11.06
N GLN A 207 7.32 -1.18 -12.22
CA GLN A 207 7.04 0.23 -12.45
C GLN A 207 5.54 0.53 -12.32
N TYR A 208 4.66 -0.29 -12.91
CA TYR A 208 3.22 -0.10 -12.80
C TYR A 208 2.64 -0.52 -11.45
N VAL A 209 3.17 -1.55 -10.79
CA VAL A 209 2.84 -1.87 -9.38
C VAL A 209 3.14 -0.68 -8.47
N LYS A 210 4.34 -0.09 -8.62
CA LYS A 210 4.71 1.13 -7.90
C LYS A 210 3.76 2.28 -8.23
N LYS A 211 3.41 2.48 -9.50
CA LYS A 211 2.50 3.55 -9.94
C LYS A 211 1.10 3.39 -9.35
N TYR A 212 0.54 2.17 -9.37
CA TYR A 212 -0.78 1.87 -8.81
C TYR A 212 -0.78 2.02 -7.29
N ASN A 213 0.28 1.57 -6.60
CA ASN A 213 0.44 1.82 -5.16
C ASN A 213 0.51 3.32 -4.84
N GLN A 214 1.21 4.12 -5.64
CA GLN A 214 1.23 5.58 -5.48
C GLN A 214 -0.15 6.21 -5.68
N ILE A 215 -0.91 5.76 -6.69
CA ILE A 215 -2.28 6.23 -6.94
C ILE A 215 -3.19 5.89 -5.74
N THR A 216 -3.20 4.63 -5.32
CA THR A 216 -4.01 4.15 -4.20
C THR A 216 -3.63 4.84 -2.91
N SER A 217 -2.34 4.93 -2.58
CA SER A 217 -1.86 5.68 -1.43
C SER A 217 -2.28 7.15 -1.49
N GLY A 218 -2.22 7.79 -2.66
CA GLY A 218 -2.65 9.18 -2.82
C GLY A 218 -4.15 9.37 -2.55
N VAL A 219 -4.99 8.45 -3.01
CA VAL A 219 -6.44 8.45 -2.73
C VAL A 219 -6.72 8.20 -1.25
N VAL A 220 -6.01 7.25 -0.64
CA VAL A 220 -6.12 6.92 0.78
C VAL A 220 -5.76 8.11 1.65
N LEU A 221 -4.65 8.79 1.38
CA LEU A 221 -4.20 9.96 2.16
C LEU A 221 -5.17 11.15 2.10
N ARG A 222 -5.98 11.26 1.05
CA ARG A 222 -7.04 12.30 0.94
C ARG A 222 -8.32 11.94 1.67
N ASN A 223 -8.47 10.70 2.15
CA ASN A 223 -9.65 10.25 2.87
C ASN A 223 -9.44 10.34 4.39
N LYS A 224 -10.45 10.85 5.10
CA LYS A 224 -10.43 10.91 6.56
C LYS A 224 -10.28 9.51 7.15
N LYS A 225 -9.38 9.34 8.14
CA LYS A 225 -9.12 8.06 8.82
C LYS A 225 -8.93 6.91 7.82
N ALA A 226 -8.03 7.08 6.86
CA ALA A 226 -7.69 6.03 5.92
C ALA A 226 -6.16 5.86 5.87
N HIS A 227 -5.70 4.62 5.84
CA HIS A 227 -4.31 4.25 6.03
C HIS A 227 -3.86 3.25 4.97
N PHE A 228 -2.75 3.52 4.32
CA PHE A 228 -2.18 2.62 3.31
C PHE A 228 -1.32 1.56 3.98
N VAL A 229 -1.54 0.30 3.64
CA VAL A 229 -0.79 -0.85 4.15
C VAL A 229 0.10 -1.38 3.03
N ASP A 230 1.35 -0.91 3.02
CA ASP A 230 2.33 -1.36 2.03
C ASP A 230 2.68 -2.85 2.22
N ILE A 231 2.52 -3.62 1.16
CA ILE A 231 2.89 -5.04 1.05
C ILE A 231 3.79 -5.30 -0.15
N THR A 232 4.34 -4.26 -0.78
CA THR A 232 5.29 -4.37 -1.91
C THR A 232 6.43 -5.36 -1.65
N PRO A 233 6.95 -5.51 -0.41
CA PRO A 233 7.98 -6.51 -0.12
C PRO A 233 7.60 -7.96 -0.44
N LEU A 234 6.31 -8.31 -0.54
CA LEU A 234 5.88 -9.64 -1.00
C LEU A 234 6.41 -9.96 -2.41
N SER A 235 6.59 -8.95 -3.26
CA SER A 235 7.13 -9.13 -4.62
C SER A 235 8.53 -9.75 -4.61
N TYR A 236 9.36 -9.39 -3.62
CA TYR A 236 10.78 -9.73 -3.61
C TYR A 236 11.10 -11.01 -2.83
N GLY A 237 10.12 -11.64 -2.17
CA GLY A 237 10.35 -12.87 -1.42
C GLY A 237 11.49 -12.77 -0.40
N GLN A 238 12.45 -13.68 -0.52
CA GLN A 238 13.67 -13.74 0.29
C GLN A 238 14.74 -12.69 -0.08
N TYR A 239 14.63 -12.06 -1.25
CA TYR A 239 15.61 -11.08 -1.75
C TYR A 239 15.35 -9.70 -1.13
N LYS A 240 15.88 -9.48 0.06
CA LYS A 240 15.60 -8.27 0.86
C LYS A 240 16.55 -7.12 0.53
N SER A 241 17.84 -7.41 0.35
CA SER A 241 18.85 -6.38 0.10
C SER A 241 18.89 -5.95 -1.36
N LYS A 242 19.49 -4.79 -1.63
CA LYS A 242 19.73 -4.30 -2.99
C LYS A 242 20.62 -5.28 -3.77
N ALA A 243 21.74 -5.68 -3.20
CA ALA A 243 22.68 -6.64 -3.80
C ALA A 243 22.02 -7.99 -4.14
N GLN A 244 21.13 -8.50 -3.27
CA GLN A 244 20.39 -9.75 -3.55
C GLN A 244 19.49 -9.62 -4.79
N LYS A 245 18.86 -8.46 -4.97
CA LYS A 245 17.97 -8.20 -6.12
C LYS A 245 18.77 -7.98 -7.39
N GLU A 246 19.89 -7.26 -7.32
CA GLU A 246 20.81 -7.06 -8.46
C GLU A 246 21.35 -8.40 -8.95
N LYS A 247 21.81 -9.26 -8.04
CA LYS A 247 22.25 -10.61 -8.38
C LYS A 247 21.15 -11.45 -9.05
N LEU A 248 19.89 -11.30 -8.61
CA LEU A 248 18.76 -12.00 -9.22
C LEU A 248 18.47 -11.50 -10.64
N VAL A 249 18.60 -10.19 -10.88
CA VAL A 249 18.47 -9.59 -12.22
C VAL A 249 19.57 -10.10 -13.14
N GLU A 250 20.82 -10.12 -12.66
CA GLU A 250 21.98 -10.62 -13.42
C GLU A 250 21.87 -12.11 -13.77
N SER A 251 21.24 -12.91 -12.91
CA SER A 251 21.04 -14.35 -13.14
C SER A 251 19.74 -14.69 -13.88
N SER A 252 18.93 -13.69 -14.26
CA SER A 252 17.66 -13.93 -14.96
C SER A 252 17.89 -14.08 -16.46
N ASP A 253 17.29 -15.11 -17.06
CA ASP A 253 17.31 -15.29 -18.51
C ASP A 253 16.74 -14.05 -19.22
N GLU A 254 17.28 -13.69 -20.38
CA GLU A 254 16.68 -12.66 -21.23
C GLU A 254 15.34 -13.19 -21.78
N VAL A 255 14.24 -12.69 -21.22
CA VAL A 255 12.89 -13.06 -21.66
C VAL A 255 12.17 -11.84 -22.17
N THR A 256 11.62 -11.94 -23.38
CA THR A 256 10.67 -10.95 -23.90
C THR A 256 9.35 -11.13 -23.16
N PHE A 257 9.11 -10.30 -22.14
CA PHE A 257 7.89 -10.41 -21.34
C PHE A 257 6.62 -10.14 -22.16
N ASN A 258 5.73 -11.12 -22.18
CA ASN A 258 4.36 -10.95 -22.64
C ASN A 258 3.40 -10.97 -21.43
N PRO A 259 2.63 -9.89 -21.18
CA PRO A 259 1.63 -9.87 -20.11
C PRO A 259 0.58 -10.99 -20.14
N LEU A 260 0.38 -11.64 -21.29
CA LEU A 260 -0.51 -12.80 -21.40
C LEU A 260 0.07 -14.07 -20.75
N ASP A 261 1.38 -14.13 -20.55
CA ASP A 261 2.07 -15.29 -19.98
C ASP A 261 2.14 -15.24 -18.45
N ILE A 262 1.70 -14.14 -17.81
CA ILE A 262 1.58 -14.03 -16.34
C ILE A 262 0.73 -15.17 -15.76
N LEU A 263 -0.23 -15.70 -16.54
CA LEU A 263 -1.12 -16.78 -16.13
C LEU A 263 -0.60 -18.19 -16.47
N LYS A 264 0.59 -18.30 -17.08
CA LYS A 264 1.16 -19.56 -17.59
C LYS A 264 2.47 -19.94 -16.91
N LEU A 265 2.74 -19.41 -15.71
CA LEU A 265 3.93 -19.83 -14.96
C LEU A 265 3.86 -21.35 -14.73
N ASP A 266 4.82 -22.05 -15.32
CA ASP A 266 4.95 -23.51 -15.33
C ASP A 266 5.56 -24.01 -14.01
N ASP A 267 5.00 -25.09 -13.48
CA ASP A 267 5.29 -25.75 -12.19
C ASP A 267 6.70 -26.40 -12.15
N THR A 268 7.38 -26.51 -13.29
CA THR A 268 8.62 -27.30 -13.43
C THR A 268 9.80 -26.88 -12.55
N LYS A 269 9.83 -25.64 -12.03
CA LYS A 269 10.91 -25.14 -11.13
C LYS A 269 10.50 -25.03 -9.66
N GLY A 270 9.26 -25.35 -9.31
CA GLY A 270 8.68 -25.08 -7.99
C GLY A 270 8.61 -23.58 -7.66
N GLU A 271 8.05 -23.23 -6.49
CA GLU A 271 7.87 -21.83 -6.11
C GLU A 271 9.17 -21.14 -5.67
N LEU A 272 9.54 -20.08 -6.39
CA LEU A 272 10.79 -19.33 -6.15
C LEU A 272 10.68 -18.22 -5.09
N ASN A 273 9.46 -17.79 -4.73
CA ASN A 273 9.17 -16.76 -3.74
C ASN A 273 8.57 -17.39 -2.48
N ASN A 274 9.33 -17.32 -1.38
CA ASN A 274 8.92 -17.89 -0.10
C ASN A 274 7.60 -17.36 0.50
N TYR A 275 7.01 -16.28 -0.03
CA TYR A 275 5.72 -15.76 0.40
C TYR A 275 4.55 -16.19 -0.49
N ILE A 276 4.80 -16.81 -1.64
CA ILE A 276 3.79 -17.15 -2.65
C ILE A 276 3.46 -18.64 -2.58
N SER A 277 2.24 -18.98 -2.95
CA SER A 277 1.73 -20.35 -2.95
C SER A 277 2.35 -21.14 -4.12
N PRO A 278 2.89 -22.33 -3.89
CA PRO A 278 3.32 -23.19 -4.98
C PRO A 278 2.16 -23.70 -5.83
N ASP A 279 0.92 -23.66 -5.32
CA ASP A 279 -0.24 -24.15 -6.05
C ASP A 279 -0.60 -23.30 -7.27
N ASP A 280 -0.27 -22.00 -7.26
CA ASP A 280 -0.66 -21.06 -8.33
C ASP A 280 0.40 -20.03 -8.72
N HIS A 281 1.55 -20.01 -8.03
CA HIS A 281 2.66 -19.09 -8.25
C HIS A 281 2.26 -17.61 -8.25
N PHE A 282 1.14 -17.27 -7.60
CA PHE A 282 0.52 -15.96 -7.71
C PHE A 282 0.06 -15.40 -6.37
N HIS A 283 -0.67 -16.19 -5.58
CA HIS A 283 -1.27 -15.73 -4.33
C HIS A 283 -0.40 -16.01 -3.11
N PRO A 284 -0.56 -15.26 -1.99
CA PRO A 284 0.26 -15.48 -0.82
C PRO A 284 0.00 -16.85 -0.17
N ASN A 285 1.07 -17.51 0.28
CA ASN A 285 0.98 -18.71 1.11
C ASN A 285 0.78 -18.34 2.60
N ASP A 286 0.94 -19.31 3.53
CA ASP A 286 0.83 -19.05 4.97
C ASP A 286 1.79 -17.95 5.45
N LYS A 287 3.06 -17.98 5.01
CA LYS A 287 4.08 -16.98 5.36
C LYS A 287 3.71 -15.61 4.78
N GLY A 288 3.21 -15.56 3.55
CA GLY A 288 2.75 -14.34 2.89
C GLY A 288 1.56 -13.71 3.61
N TYR A 289 0.56 -14.50 3.98
CA TYR A 289 -0.58 -14.01 4.75
C TYR A 289 -0.21 -13.61 6.19
N ASN A 290 0.72 -14.31 6.84
CA ASN A 290 1.26 -13.88 8.14
C ASN A 290 1.97 -12.53 8.03
N TYR A 291 2.72 -12.30 6.96
CA TYR A 291 3.34 -11.00 6.68
C TYR A 291 2.28 -9.90 6.49
N MET A 292 1.27 -10.13 5.65
CA MET A 292 0.16 -9.19 5.46
C MET A 292 -0.56 -8.85 6.77
N THR A 293 -0.87 -9.86 7.58
CA THR A 293 -1.48 -9.67 8.90
C THR A 293 -0.60 -8.83 9.82
N GLY A 294 0.71 -9.09 9.86
CA GLY A 294 1.66 -8.30 10.64
C GLY A 294 1.67 -6.82 10.23
N ARG A 295 1.67 -6.55 8.92
CA ARG A 295 1.62 -5.18 8.36
C ARG A 295 0.32 -4.46 8.74
N LEU A 296 -0.83 -5.13 8.59
CA LEU A 296 -2.13 -4.56 8.98
C LEU A 296 -2.19 -4.26 10.48
N VAL A 297 -1.86 -5.26 11.32
CA VAL A 297 -1.86 -5.11 12.77
C VAL A 297 -0.94 -3.98 13.22
N SER A 298 0.26 -3.86 12.62
CA SER A 298 1.16 -2.75 12.88
C SER A 298 0.49 -1.38 12.61
N GLN A 299 -0.23 -1.23 11.49
CA GLN A 299 -0.97 0.01 11.22
C GLN A 299 -2.14 0.22 12.19
N LEU A 300 -2.89 -0.83 12.55
CA LEU A 300 -3.98 -0.75 13.52
C LEU A 300 -3.51 -0.15 14.85
N PHE A 301 -2.35 -0.60 15.36
CA PHE A 301 -1.80 -0.10 16.63
C PHE A 301 -1.04 1.21 16.49
N ARG A 302 -0.43 1.49 15.32
CA ARG A 302 0.22 2.78 15.04
C ARG A 302 -0.76 3.94 15.12
N PHE A 303 -1.92 3.80 14.48
CA PHE A 303 -2.91 4.88 14.42
C PHE A 303 -3.93 4.83 15.56
N ASN A 304 -4.27 3.63 16.00
CA ASN A 304 -5.16 3.36 17.13
C ASN A 304 -6.50 4.13 17.07
N ASP A 305 -6.99 4.44 15.87
CA ASP A 305 -8.14 5.31 15.61
C ASP A 305 -9.47 4.55 15.43
N TRP A 306 -9.43 3.25 15.69
CA TRP A 306 -10.54 2.30 15.73
C TRP A 306 -11.03 1.97 17.15
N ASN A 307 -10.20 2.24 18.17
CA ASN A 307 -10.52 2.01 19.59
C ASN A 307 -11.42 3.12 20.16
#